data_AF-A0A259IMU2-F1
#
_entry.id   AF-A0A259IMU2-F1
#
_cell.length_a   1.000
_cell.length_b   1.000
_cell.length_c   1.000
_cell.angle_alpha   90.00
_cell.angle_beta   90.00
_cell.angle_gamma   90.00
#
_symmetry.space_group_name_H-M   'P 1'
#
loop_
_entity.id
_entity.type
_entity.pdbx_description
1 polymer ?
#
loop_
_entity_poly.entity_id
_entity_poly.type
_entity_poly.pdbx_seq_one_letter_code
_entity_poly.pdbx_strand_id
1 'polypeptide(L)' 'MGTILLSKFSSQAHPEILNTLRQIADIEGKKFHAVLDEAFRDFLNKKGVSTPDRQVMASFAQSLHEFEDLYKELAK' A
#
# COMPACT_ATOMS: atom_id res chain seq x y z
N MET A 1 -4.50 4.97 16.74
CA MET A 1 -5.01 5.08 15.36
C MET A 1 -4.60 6.43 14.82
N GLY A 2 -3.54 6.49 14.00
CA GLY A 2 -3.05 7.76 13.46
C GLY A 2 -3.97 8.24 12.35
N THR A 3 -4.53 9.44 12.50
CA THR A 3 -5.37 10.08 11.49
C THR A 3 -4.52 10.33 10.25
N ILE A 4 -4.89 9.74 9.10
CA ILE A 4 -4.21 10.01 7.83
C ILE A 4 -4.52 11.47 7.46
N LEU A 5 -3.49 12.33 7.49
CA LEU A 5 -3.59 13.73 7.05
C LEU A 5 -3.62 13.76 5.51
N LEU A 6 -4.81 13.90 4.95
CA LEU A 6 -5.00 14.03 3.50
C LEU A 6 -4.93 15.52 3.08
N SER A 7 -4.11 15.82 2.08
CA SER A 7 -4.08 17.12 1.42
C SER A 7 -5.02 17.13 0.20
N LYS A 8 -5.67 18.28 -0.07
CA LYS A 8 -6.46 18.43 -1.28
C LYS A 8 -5.53 18.46 -2.50
N PHE A 9 -5.77 17.57 -3.44
CA PHE A 9 -5.00 17.45 -4.68
C PHE A 9 -5.95 17.61 -5.87
N SER A 10 -5.67 18.57 -6.74
CA SER A 10 -6.40 18.79 -7.99
C SER A 10 -5.47 18.49 -9.15
N SER A 11 -5.83 17.54 -10.00
CA SER A 11 -5.05 17.16 -11.18
C SER A 11 -5.94 16.50 -12.21
N GLN A 12 -5.39 16.34 -13.42
CA GLN A 12 -6.08 15.73 -14.55
C GLN A 12 -5.50 14.34 -14.82
N ALA A 13 -6.36 13.39 -15.18
CA ALA A 13 -5.99 12.06 -15.61
C ALA A 13 -6.95 11.61 -16.71
N HIS A 14 -6.54 10.62 -17.52
CA HIS A 14 -7.44 10.05 -18.52
C HIS A 14 -8.70 9.47 -17.85
N PRO A 15 -9.89 9.68 -18.44
CA PRO A 15 -11.15 9.26 -17.84
C PRO A 15 -11.24 7.75 -17.66
N GLU A 16 -10.69 6.97 -18.60
CA GLU A 16 -10.63 5.51 -18.49
C GLU A 16 -9.84 5.03 -17.28
N ILE A 17 -8.74 5.71 -16.95
CA ILE A 17 -7.91 5.40 -15.77
C ILE A 17 -8.72 5.68 -14.50
N LEU A 18 -9.39 6.83 -14.42
CA LEU A 18 -10.21 7.20 -13.26
C LEU A 18 -11.37 6.23 -13.05
N ASN A 19 -12.03 5.81 -14.13
CA ASN A 19 -13.11 4.83 -14.09
C ASN A 19 -12.63 3.46 -13.61
N THR A 20 -11.48 3.00 -14.13
CA THR A 20 -10.89 1.71 -13.73
C THR A 20 -10.51 1.72 -12.25
N LEU A 21 -9.86 2.79 -11.77
CA LEU A 21 -9.51 2.93 -10.35
C LEU A 21 -10.76 2.98 -9.45
N ARG A 22 -11.86 3.53 -9.95
CA ARG A 22 -13.13 3.56 -9.21
C ARG A 22 -13.76 2.18 -9.11
N GLN A 23 -13.75 1.41 -10.20
CA GLN A 23 -14.21 0.02 -10.18
C GLN A 23 -13.38 -0.83 -9.22
N ILE A 24 -12.06 -0.67 -9.19
CA ILE A 24 -11.18 -1.36 -8.23
C ILE A 24 -11.59 -1.00 -6.80
N ALA A 25 -11.79 0.28 -6.50
CA ALA A 25 -12.23 0.72 -5.18
C ALA A 25 -13.56 0.08 -4.77
N ASP A 26 -14.52 0.01 -5.70
CA ASP A 26 -15.83 -0.59 -5.45
C ASP A 26 -15.72 -2.12 -5.22
N ILE A 27 -14.92 -2.82 -6.01
CA ILE A 27 -14.67 -4.27 -5.88
C ILE A 27 -13.99 -4.60 -4.53
N GLU A 28 -13.03 -3.78 -4.13
CA GLU A 28 -12.27 -3.97 -2.88
C GLU A 28 -12.99 -3.41 -1.64
N GLY A 29 -14.13 -2.74 -1.81
CA GLY A 29 -14.83 -2.05 -0.72
C GLY A 29 -14.01 -0.92 -0.08
N LYS A 30 -13.04 -0.37 -0.82
CA LYS A 30 -12.15 0.71 -0.37
C LYS A 30 -12.67 2.07 -0.81
N LYS A 31 -12.29 3.12 -0.08
CA LYS A 31 -12.52 4.49 -0.55
C LYS A 31 -11.61 4.79 -1.74
N PHE A 32 -12.12 5.48 -2.74
CA PHE A 32 -11.35 5.84 -3.95
C PHE A 32 -10.00 6.52 -3.66
N HIS A 33 -9.95 7.42 -2.66
CA HIS A 33 -8.69 8.08 -2.28
C HIS A 33 -7.65 7.11 -1.69
N ALA A 34 -8.08 6.02 -1.06
CA ALA A 34 -7.15 5.02 -0.52
C ALA A 34 -6.48 4.24 -1.65
N VAL A 35 -7.23 3.87 -2.68
CA VAL A 35 -6.69 3.23 -3.90
C VAL A 35 -5.74 4.17 -4.65
N LEU A 36 -6.05 5.48 -4.70
CA LEU A 36 -5.14 6.48 -5.25
C LEU A 36 -3.84 6.61 -4.45
N ASP A 37 -3.93 6.66 -3.11
CA ASP A 37 -2.74 6.74 -2.24
C ASP A 37 -1.85 5.51 -2.41
N GLU A 38 -2.45 4.32 -2.48
CA GLU A 38 -1.77 3.05 -2.77
C GLU A 38 -1.04 3.10 -4.12
N ALA A 39 -1.73 3.52 -5.19
CA ALA A 39 -1.13 3.65 -6.52
C ALA A 39 0.03 4.66 -6.57
N PHE A 40 -0.08 5.79 -5.86
CA PHE A 40 0.99 6.77 -5.78
C PHE A 40 2.20 6.25 -5.00
N ARG A 41 1.98 5.56 -3.88
CA ARG A 41 3.06 4.90 -3.13
C ARG A 41 3.78 3.87 -3.97
N ASP A 42 3.05 3.04 -4.70
CA ASP A 42 3.63 2.06 -5.62
C ASP A 42 4.44 2.70 -6.73
N PHE A 43 3.96 3.80 -7.30
CA PHE A 43 4.72 4.57 -8.29
C PHE A 43 6.02 5.12 -7.70
N LEU A 44 5.99 5.69 -6.50
CA LEU A 44 7.16 6.23 -5.81
C LEU A 44 8.15 5.13 -5.39
N ASN A 45 7.64 3.98 -4.94
CA ASN A 45 8.42 2.77 -4.64
C ASN A 45 9.17 2.31 -5.90
N LYS A 46 8.48 2.21 -7.05
CA LYS A 46 9.10 1.84 -8.34
C LYS A 46 10.18 2.84 -8.79
N LYS A 47 10.08 4.09 -8.36
CA LYS A 47 11.09 5.14 -8.63
C LYS A 47 12.21 5.17 -7.59
N GLY A 48 12.19 4.31 -6.59
CA GLY A 48 13.18 4.27 -5.50
C GLY A 48 13.12 5.50 -4.58
N VAL A 49 12.03 6.27 -4.64
CA VAL A 49 11.86 7.51 -3.86
C VAL A 49 11.26 7.22 -2.49
N SER A 50 10.44 6.18 -2.40
CA SER A 50 9.78 5.79 -1.16
C SER A 50 10.64 4.82 -0.36
N THR A 51 10.89 5.15 0.91
CA THR A 51 11.42 4.18 1.87
C THR A 51 10.25 3.29 2.30
N PRO A 52 10.43 1.95 2.39
CA PRO A 52 9.37 1.09 2.86
C PRO A 52 8.88 1.58 4.22
N ASP A 53 7.56 1.63 4.40
CA ASP A 53 6.94 2.20 5.60
C ASP A 53 7.53 1.51 6.82
N ARG A 54 8.25 2.28 7.66
CA ARG A 54 9.01 1.74 8.80
C ARG A 54 8.13 0.87 9.69
N GLN A 55 6.83 1.17 9.77
CA GLN A 55 5.89 0.41 10.56
C GLN A 55 5.54 -0.96 9.93
N VAL A 56 5.45 -1.04 8.60
CA VAL A 56 5.25 -2.30 7.89
C VAL A 56 6.50 -3.16 7.99
N MET A 57 7.69 -2.58 7.84
CA MET A 57 8.96 -3.30 8.03
C MET A 57 9.15 -3.80 9.46
N ALA A 58 8.73 -3.02 10.46
CA ALA A 58 8.74 -3.45 11.86
C ALA A 58 7.76 -4.61 12.11
N SER A 59 6.54 -4.52 11.57
CA SER A 59 5.52 -5.58 11.70
C SER A 59 5.95 -6.86 10.99
N PHE A 60 6.56 -6.74 9.81
CA PHE A 60 7.14 -7.85 9.07
C PHE A 60 8.29 -8.51 9.85
N ALA A 61 9.25 -7.73 10.36
CA ALA A 61 10.34 -8.24 11.18
C ALA A 61 9.85 -8.95 12.45
N GLN A 62 8.80 -8.43 13.08
CA GLN A 62 8.17 -9.06 14.23
C GLN A 62 7.52 -10.41 13.87
N SER A 63 6.82 -10.49 12.73
CA SER A 63 6.25 -11.75 12.25
C SER A 63 7.33 -12.79 11.91
N LEU A 64 8.46 -12.36 11.33
CA LEU A 64 9.57 -13.26 11.03
C LEU A 64 10.17 -13.88 12.31
N HIS A 65 10.22 -13.09 13.40
CA HIS A 65 10.65 -13.59 14.71
C HIS A 65 9.61 -14.54 15.33
N GLU A 66 8.32 -14.23 15.21
CA GLU A 66 7.23 -15.05 15.75
C GLU A 66 7.15 -16.43 15.08
N PHE A 67 7.45 -16.52 13.79
CA PHE A 67 7.37 -17.76 13.01
C PHE A 67 8.74 -18.37 12.66
N GLU A 68 9.80 -17.98 13.37
CA GLU A 68 11.17 -18.39 13.07
C GLU A 68 11.34 -19.92 13.03
N ASP A 69 10.72 -20.63 13.98
CA ASP A 69 10.81 -22.08 14.08
C ASP A 69 10.05 -22.79 12.96
N LEU A 70 8.88 -22.25 12.57
CA LEU A 70 8.10 -22.77 11.44
C LEU A 70 8.88 -22.62 10.12
N TYR A 71 9.54 -21.48 9.91
CA TYR A 71 10.37 -21.27 8.73
C TYR A 71 11.61 -22.19 8.71
N LYS A 72 12.22 -22.48 9.86
CA LYS A 72 13.32 -23.44 9.97
C LYS A 72 12.89 -24.87 9.64
N GLU A 73 11.67 -25.26 10.00
CA GLU A 73 11.12 -26.59 9.68
C GLU A 73 10.80 -26.72 8.20
N LEU A 74 10.28 -25.67 7.56
CA LEU A 74 9.97 -25.66 6.12
C LEU A 74 11.21 -25.56 5.21
N ALA A 75 12.36 -25.12 5.75
CA ALA A 75 13.60 -25.00 5.01
C ALA A 75 14.46 -26.29 5.02
N LYS A 76 13.97 -27.37 5.62
CA LYS A 76 14.56 -28.72 5.59
C LYS A 76 13.93 -29.58 4.51
#